data_AF-A0A7S2TRH0-F1
#
_entry.id   AF-A0A7S2TRH0-F1
#
_cell.length_a   1.000
_cell.length_b   1.000
_cell.length_c   1.000
_cell.angle_alpha   90.00
_cell.angle_beta   90.00
_cell.angle_gamma   90.00
#
_symmetry.space_group_name_H-M   'P 1'
#
loop_
_entity.id
_entity.type
_entity.pdbx_description
1 polymer ?
#
loop_
_entity_poly.entity_id
_entity_poly.type
_entity_poly.pdbx_seq_one_letter_code
_entity_poly.pdbx_strand_id
1 'polypeptide(L)'
;VFLAPLYLDNVTLINLASPRVGDHRFANLFQEHLPEAIRFVHDRDIIPATPSGYLWYKHVGHEAFLDDKGYALVDRSPVEKVFVRGKLGKMSAHGFEAHDRALFRHMELLGLCEMRGRIERLLQVRNNGPTQTDEKQKDRSSDEKNQGFESLHVRLRRFAC
;
A
#
# COMPACT_ATOMS: atom_id res chain seq x y z
N VAL A 1 8.33 14.23 -33.62
CA VAL A 1 8.23 15.19 -32.48
C VAL A 1 8.54 14.41 -31.22
N PHE A 2 9.76 14.55 -30.70
CA PHE A 2 10.16 13.98 -29.42
C PHE A 2 9.62 14.90 -28.32
N LEU A 3 8.56 14.49 -27.63
CA LEU A 3 8.22 15.09 -26.35
C LEU A 3 9.01 14.31 -25.30
N ALA A 4 9.96 14.98 -24.63
CA ALA A 4 10.56 14.43 -23.42
C ALA A 4 9.44 14.11 -22.42
N PRO A 5 9.57 13.03 -21.61
CA PRO A 5 8.56 12.69 -20.62
C PRO A 5 8.45 13.85 -19.63
N LEU A 6 7.35 14.60 -19.69
CA LEU A 6 7.02 15.62 -18.71
C LEU A 6 6.48 14.90 -17.49
N TYR A 7 7.37 14.54 -16.57
CA TYR A 7 6.97 14.08 -15.26
C TYR A 7 6.18 15.21 -14.57
N LEU A 8 5.04 14.87 -13.98
CA LEU A 8 4.30 15.84 -13.20
C LEU A 8 4.93 15.89 -11.79
N ASP A 9 6.04 16.61 -11.66
CA ASP A 9 6.90 16.64 -10.46
C ASP A 9 6.21 17.11 -9.17
N ASN A 10 4.94 17.57 -9.23
CA ASN A 10 4.21 18.10 -8.07
C ASN A 10 2.73 17.67 -8.04
N VAL A 11 2.37 16.54 -8.66
CA VAL A 11 0.98 16.05 -8.65
C VAL A 11 0.90 14.71 -7.94
N THR A 12 0.23 14.70 -6.79
CA THR A 12 -0.13 13.47 -6.08
C THR A 12 -1.60 13.17 -6.34
N LEU A 13 -1.89 11.96 -6.83
CA LEU A 13 -3.26 11.50 -7.04
C LEU A 13 -3.61 10.43 -6.00
N ILE A 14 -4.69 10.69 -5.27
CA ILE A 14 -5.29 9.73 -4.34
C ILE A 14 -6.71 9.46 -4.80
N ASN A 15 -6.94 8.24 -5.25
CA ASN A 15 -8.24 7.78 -5.74
C ASN A 15 -8.90 6.87 -4.71
N LEU A 16 -10.14 7.19 -4.32
CA LEU A 16 -10.99 6.29 -3.53
C LEU A 16 -11.96 5.57 -4.47
N ALA A 17 -12.10 4.26 -4.32
CA ALA A 17 -13.10 3.47 -5.02
C ALA A 17 -13.06 3.56 -6.55
N SER A 18 -11.92 3.93 -7.14
CA SER A 18 -11.88 4.30 -8.56
C SER A 18 -12.10 3.09 -9.48
N PRO A 19 -13.01 3.20 -10.47
CA PRO A 19 -13.22 2.19 -11.48
C PRO A 19 -12.01 2.11 -12.44
N ARG A 20 -12.07 1.22 -13.43
CA ARG A 20 -11.08 1.23 -14.52
C ARG A 20 -11.42 2.36 -15.49
N VAL A 21 -10.40 3.13 -15.87
CA VAL A 21 -10.59 4.37 -16.65
C VAL A 21 -10.04 4.30 -18.08
N GLY A 22 -9.19 3.32 -18.38
CA GLY A 22 -8.56 3.19 -19.70
C GLY A 22 -8.00 1.80 -19.94
N ASP A 23 -7.38 1.63 -21.10
CA ASP A 23 -6.78 0.37 -21.53
C ASP A 23 -5.36 0.18 -20.98
N HIS A 24 -4.67 -0.86 -21.44
CA HIS A 24 -3.28 -1.12 -21.07
C HIS A 24 -2.31 -0.01 -21.48
N ARG A 25 -2.53 0.64 -22.63
CA ARG A 25 -1.64 1.70 -23.13
C ARG A 25 -1.78 2.94 -22.26
N PHE A 26 -3.02 3.32 -21.95
CA PHE A 26 -3.31 4.40 -21.01
C PHE A 26 -2.69 4.12 -19.65
N ALA A 27 -2.85 2.92 -19.09
CA ALA A 27 -2.31 2.61 -17.77
C ALA A 27 -0.79 2.66 -17.72
N ASN A 28 -0.10 2.26 -18.79
CA ASN A 28 1.36 2.35 -18.87
C ASN A 28 1.81 3.81 -18.96
N LEU A 29 1.21 4.60 -19.87
CA LEU A 29 1.51 6.03 -19.98
C LEU A 29 1.22 6.78 -18.67
N PHE A 30 0.12 6.44 -18.00
CA PHE A 30 -0.24 7.02 -16.71
C PHE A 30 0.84 6.73 -15.66
N GLN A 31 1.28 5.48 -15.53
CA GLN A 31 2.31 5.09 -14.56
C GLN A 31 3.66 5.73 -14.84
N GLU A 32 3.99 5.99 -16.11
CA GLU A 32 5.21 6.70 -16.51
C GLU A 32 5.21 8.18 -16.10
N HIS A 33 4.05 8.83 -16.02
CA HIS A 33 3.95 10.27 -15.71
C HIS A 33 3.57 10.56 -14.25
N LEU A 34 2.88 9.61 -13.59
CA LEU A 34 2.39 9.69 -12.22
C LEU A 34 2.69 8.39 -11.47
N PRO A 35 3.98 8.13 -11.15
CA PRO A 35 4.38 6.92 -10.41
C PRO A 35 3.72 6.84 -9.03
N GLU A 36 3.52 8.00 -8.40
CA GLU A 36 3.13 8.13 -7.00
C GLU A 36 1.60 8.13 -6.83
N ALA A 37 0.84 7.76 -7.86
CA ALA A 37 -0.61 7.67 -7.77
C ALA A 37 -1.03 6.45 -6.93
N ILE A 38 -1.89 6.67 -5.95
CA ILE A 38 -2.45 5.61 -5.10
C ILE A 38 -3.94 5.48 -5.37
N ARG A 39 -4.41 4.24 -5.44
CA ARG A 39 -5.82 3.89 -5.50
C ARG A 39 -6.21 3.00 -4.34
N PHE A 40 -7.02 3.55 -3.45
CA PHE A 40 -7.62 2.81 -2.36
C PHE A 40 -8.83 2.01 -2.83
N VAL A 41 -8.87 0.76 -2.42
CA VAL A 41 -9.93 -0.19 -2.73
C VAL A 41 -10.41 -0.78 -1.42
N HIS A 42 -11.66 -0.54 -1.07
CA HIS A 42 -12.26 -1.13 0.11
C HIS A 42 -12.75 -2.56 -0.15
N ASP A 43 -12.68 -3.42 0.87
CA ASP A 43 -13.24 -4.76 0.80
C ASP A 43 -14.73 -4.70 0.43
N ARG A 44 -15.14 -5.63 -0.43
CA ARG A 44 -16.51 -5.77 -0.95
C ARG A 44 -17.03 -4.63 -1.83
N ASP A 45 -16.27 -3.56 -2.06
CA ASP A 45 -16.64 -2.52 -3.03
C ASP A 45 -16.62 -3.09 -4.45
N ILE A 46 -17.72 -2.90 -5.16
CA ILE A 46 -17.95 -3.42 -6.51
C ILE A 46 -17.52 -2.43 -7.60
N ILE A 47 -17.40 -1.13 -7.32
CA ILE A 47 -17.04 -0.13 -8.35
C ILE A 47 -15.62 -0.35 -8.89
N PRO A 48 -14.61 -0.68 -8.07
CA PRO A 48 -13.30 -1.10 -8.60
C PRO A 48 -13.37 -2.38 -9.45
N ALA A 49 -14.43 -3.18 -9.35
CA ALA A 49 -14.61 -4.34 -10.21
C ALA A 49 -15.15 -3.96 -11.61
N THR A 50 -15.64 -2.75 -11.81
CA THR A 50 -16.21 -2.26 -13.07
C THR A 50 -15.33 -1.21 -13.76
N PRO A 51 -15.42 -1.07 -15.10
CA PRO A 51 -15.91 -2.06 -16.07
C PRO A 51 -15.10 -3.36 -16.00
N SER A 52 -15.70 -4.53 -16.28
CA SER A 52 -15.04 -5.83 -16.06
C SER A 52 -13.69 -5.92 -16.78
N GLY A 53 -12.67 -6.50 -16.13
CA GLY A 53 -11.31 -6.61 -16.69
C GLY A 53 -11.21 -7.46 -17.96
N TYR A 54 -12.30 -8.14 -18.34
CA TYR A 54 -12.41 -8.85 -19.62
C TYR A 54 -12.54 -7.88 -20.81
N LEU A 55 -12.94 -6.63 -20.59
CA LEU A 55 -13.09 -5.60 -21.63
C LEU A 55 -11.82 -4.75 -21.87
N TRP A 56 -10.61 -5.30 -21.67
CA TRP A 56 -9.34 -4.61 -21.95
C TRP A 56 -9.02 -3.40 -21.07
N TYR A 57 -9.86 -3.09 -20.09
CA TYR A 57 -9.62 -2.02 -19.14
C TYR A 57 -8.61 -2.44 -18.07
N LYS A 58 -7.69 -1.54 -17.73
CA LYS A 58 -6.66 -1.73 -16.69
C LYS A 58 -6.75 -0.61 -15.65
N HIS A 59 -6.55 -0.96 -14.39
CA HIS A 59 -6.42 0.04 -13.32
C HIS A 59 -5.08 0.77 -13.43
N VAL A 60 -5.07 2.02 -12.96
CA VAL A 60 -3.89 2.87 -12.87
C VAL A 60 -3.48 3.10 -11.42
N GLY A 61 -2.21 3.42 -11.21
CA GLY A 61 -1.62 3.65 -9.89
C GLY A 61 -1.46 2.38 -9.05
N HIS A 62 -0.82 2.54 -7.90
CA HIS A 62 -0.61 1.50 -6.91
C HIS A 62 -1.93 1.18 -6.19
N GLU A 63 -2.25 -0.10 -6.06
CA GLU A 63 -3.45 -0.54 -5.35
C GLU A 63 -3.18 -0.65 -3.86
N ALA A 64 -3.94 0.06 -3.03
CA ALA A 64 -3.99 -0.13 -1.59
C ALA A 64 -5.35 -0.73 -1.22
N PHE A 65 -5.39 -2.05 -1.02
CA PHE A 65 -6.62 -2.75 -0.67
C PHE A 65 -6.82 -2.78 0.85
N LEU A 66 -7.91 -2.18 1.33
CA LEU A 66 -8.24 -2.00 2.74
C LEU A 66 -9.39 -2.89 3.17
N ASP A 67 -9.29 -3.49 4.35
CA ASP A 67 -10.41 -4.14 5.02
C ASP A 67 -11.09 -3.22 6.05
N ASP A 68 -12.27 -3.63 6.55
CA ASP A 68 -13.01 -2.91 7.59
C ASP A 68 -12.22 -2.73 8.90
N LYS A 69 -11.15 -3.52 9.09
CA LYS A 69 -10.30 -3.50 10.29
C LYS A 69 -9.10 -2.56 10.14
N GLY A 70 -8.84 -2.03 8.94
CA GLY A 70 -7.71 -1.16 8.63
C GLY A 70 -6.43 -1.87 8.16
N TYR A 71 -6.46 -3.20 7.94
CA TYR A 71 -5.33 -3.88 7.31
C TYR A 71 -5.28 -3.54 5.82
N ALA A 72 -4.08 -3.26 5.32
CA ALA A 72 -3.85 -2.91 3.92
C ALA A 72 -2.97 -3.95 3.22
N LEU A 73 -3.37 -4.34 2.01
CA LEU A 73 -2.53 -5.08 1.07
C LEU A 73 -2.19 -4.17 -0.10
N VAL A 74 -0.90 -3.95 -0.34
CA VAL A 74 -0.41 -3.12 -1.45
C VAL A 74 -0.12 -4.00 -2.67
N ASP A 75 -0.59 -3.58 -3.83
CA ASP A 75 -0.36 -4.23 -5.13
C ASP A 75 -0.60 -5.74 -5.12
N ARG A 76 -1.81 -6.14 -4.68
CA ARG A 76 -2.20 -7.55 -4.61
C ARG A 76 -1.87 -8.30 -5.89
N SER A 77 -1.22 -9.45 -5.71
CA SER A 77 -0.94 -10.42 -6.75
C SER A 77 -2.24 -10.96 -7.38
N PRO A 78 -2.17 -11.53 -8.60
CA PRO A 78 -3.33 -12.16 -9.22
C PRO A 78 -3.99 -13.23 -8.35
N VAL A 79 -3.19 -13.99 -7.60
CA VAL A 79 -3.67 -15.06 -6.69
C VAL A 79 -4.48 -14.46 -5.55
N GLU A 80 -3.95 -13.43 -4.88
CA GLU A 80 -4.65 -12.74 -3.79
C GLU A 80 -5.97 -12.11 -4.27
N LYS A 81 -5.98 -11.54 -5.48
CA LYS A 81 -7.19 -10.99 -6.09
C LYS A 81 -8.27 -12.05 -6.32
N VAL A 82 -7.91 -13.28 -6.66
CA VAL A 82 -8.87 -14.38 -6.84
C VAL A 82 -9.44 -14.85 -5.49
N PHE A 83 -8.59 -15.04 -4.47
CA PHE A 83 -9.05 -15.46 -3.15
C PHE A 83 -9.97 -14.43 -2.48
N VAL A 84 -9.68 -13.13 -2.65
CA VAL A 84 -10.49 -12.05 -2.09
C VAL A 84 -11.77 -11.82 -2.90
N ARG A 85 -11.75 -12.06 -4.22
CA ARG A 85 -12.93 -11.93 -5.12
C ARG A 85 -14.11 -12.79 -4.74
N GLY A 86 -13.92 -13.92 -4.06
CA GLY A 86 -15.02 -14.76 -3.58
C GLY A 86 -16.01 -14.05 -2.63
N LYS A 87 -15.68 -12.85 -2.14
CA LYS A 87 -16.50 -12.04 -1.22
C LYS A 87 -16.91 -10.65 -1.76
N LEU A 88 -16.53 -10.31 -3.00
CA LEU A 88 -16.73 -8.97 -3.58
C LEU A 88 -18.16 -8.80 -4.13
N GLY A 89 -18.83 -7.66 -3.85
CA GLY A 89 -20.11 -7.34 -4.50
C GLY A 89 -21.18 -6.68 -3.63
N LYS A 90 -20.86 -5.67 -2.82
CA LYS A 90 -21.89 -4.91 -2.10
C LYS A 90 -21.83 -3.44 -2.47
N MET A 91 -22.92 -2.93 -3.04
CA MET A 91 -23.03 -1.50 -3.35
C MET A 91 -23.01 -0.63 -2.09
N SER A 92 -23.45 -1.17 -0.94
CA SER A 92 -23.32 -0.50 0.35
C SER A 92 -21.87 -0.33 0.82
N ALA A 93 -20.94 -1.15 0.34
CA ALA A 93 -19.51 -1.02 0.63
C ALA A 93 -18.80 0.05 -0.22
N HIS A 94 -19.49 0.59 -1.24
CA HIS A 94 -19.00 1.70 -2.05
C HIS A 94 -19.21 3.07 -1.38
N GLY A 95 -20.11 3.16 -0.40
CA GLY A 95 -20.42 4.43 0.26
C GLY A 95 -19.19 5.09 0.84
N PHE A 96 -19.08 6.41 0.71
CA PHE A 96 -17.95 7.19 1.19
C PHE A 96 -17.58 6.86 2.64
N GLU A 97 -18.56 6.71 3.53
CA GLU A 97 -18.32 6.38 4.94
C GLU A 97 -17.60 5.04 5.15
N ALA A 98 -17.81 4.05 4.27
CA ALA A 98 -17.12 2.77 4.38
C ALA A 98 -15.62 2.94 4.08
N HIS A 99 -15.30 3.69 3.03
CA HIS A 99 -13.92 4.05 2.68
C HIS A 99 -13.27 4.90 3.77
N ASP A 100 -14.00 5.90 4.27
CA ASP A 100 -13.52 6.80 5.33
C ASP A 100 -13.19 6.03 6.62
N ARG A 101 -14.10 5.15 7.07
CA ARG A 101 -13.84 4.30 8.25
C ARG A 101 -12.66 3.37 8.06
N ALA A 102 -12.56 2.70 6.92
CA ALA A 102 -11.45 1.78 6.64
C ALA A 102 -10.11 2.52 6.59
N LEU A 103 -10.08 3.70 5.97
CA LEU A 103 -8.89 4.54 5.89
C LEU A 103 -8.50 5.08 7.27
N PHE A 104 -9.47 5.54 8.06
CA PHE A 104 -9.22 6.01 9.42
C PHE A 104 -8.61 4.91 10.29
N ARG A 105 -9.18 3.69 10.25
CA ARG A 105 -8.62 2.53 10.97
C ARG A 105 -7.22 2.18 10.50
N HIS A 106 -6.97 2.28 9.20
CA HIS A 106 -5.63 2.05 8.66
C HIS A 106 -4.62 3.08 9.20
N MET A 107 -4.97 4.36 9.20
CA MET A 107 -4.13 5.43 9.77
C MET A 107 -3.88 5.24 11.26
N GLU A 108 -4.89 4.82 12.02
CA GLU A 108 -4.77 4.51 13.45
C GLU A 108 -3.76 3.37 13.69
N LEU A 109 -3.86 2.28 12.91
CA LEU A 109 -2.92 1.16 12.99
C LEU A 109 -1.49 1.56 12.61
N LEU A 110 -1.33 2.38 11.56
CA LEU A 110 -0.01 2.90 11.18
C LEU A 110 0.62 3.71 12.32
N GLY A 111 -0.15 4.62 12.93
CA GLY A 111 0.31 5.38 14.09
C GLY A 111 0.73 4.50 15.26
N LEU A 112 -0.03 3.45 15.56
CA LEU A 112 0.31 2.47 16.59
C LEU A 112 1.60 1.70 16.26
N CYS A 113 1.77 1.28 15.01
CA CYS A 113 2.99 0.60 14.54
C CYS A 113 4.23 1.50 14.65
N GLU A 114 4.12 2.76 14.24
CA GLU A 114 5.21 3.72 14.35
C GLU A 114 5.59 3.99 15.80
N MET A 115 4.60 4.17 16.67
CA MET A 115 4.82 4.33 18.11
C MET A 115 5.48 3.10 18.72
N ARG A 116 5.02 1.90 18.37
CA ARG A 116 5.64 0.65 18.82
C ARG A 116 7.10 0.56 18.38
N GLY A 117 7.41 0.85 17.11
CA GLY A 117 8.79 0.83 16.60
C GLY A 117 9.69 1.90 17.24
N ARG A 118 9.12 3.02 17.74
CA ARG A 118 9.86 4.00 18.55
C ARG A 118 10.12 3.45 19.96
N ILE A 119 9.12 2.86 20.61
CA ILE A 119 9.26 2.28 21.95
C ILE A 119 10.27 1.13 21.95
N GLU A 120 10.22 0.22 20.98
CA GLU A 120 11.16 -0.90 20.86
C GLU A 120 12.61 -0.40 20.72
N ARG A 121 12.85 0.65 19.92
CA ARG A 121 14.17 1.29 19.82
C ARG A 121 14.60 1.92 21.15
N LEU A 122 13.71 2.59 21.87
CA LEU A 122 14.01 3.16 23.19
C LEU A 122 14.32 2.07 24.22
N LEU A 123 13.62 0.94 24.18
CA LEU A 123 13.89 -0.20 25.04
C LEU A 123 15.22 -0.89 24.71
N GLN A 124 15.57 -1.00 23.42
CA GLN A 124 16.89 -1.50 23.00
C GLN A 124 18.03 -0.58 23.46
N VAL A 125 17.87 0.75 23.33
CA VAL A 125 18.85 1.73 23.84
C VAL A 125 18.99 1.64 25.36
N ARG A 126 17.88 1.47 26.08
CA ARG A 126 17.89 1.28 27.54
C ARG A 126 18.60 -0.01 27.96
N ASN A 127 18.38 -1.10 27.24
CA ASN A 127 19.01 -2.40 27.53
C ASN A 127 20.49 -2.44 27.10
N ASN A 128 20.90 -1.58 26.16
CA ASN A 128 22.28 -1.42 25.69
C ASN A 128 22.98 -0.20 26.29
N GLY A 129 22.57 0.24 27.48
CA GLY A 129 23.25 1.32 28.24
C GLY A 129 24.74 1.01 28.46
N PRO A 130 25.60 2.04 28.65
CA PRO A 130 27.05 1.91 28.52
C PRO A 130 27.63 1.08 29.66
N THR A 131 27.91 -0.19 29.38
CA THR A 131 28.78 -1.04 30.20
C THR A 131 29.82 -1.66 29.28
N GLN A 132 30.98 -0.99 29.30
CA GLN A 132 32.35 -1.36 28.91
C GLN A 132 32.65 -2.61 28.05
N THR A 133 33.52 -2.34 27.06
CA THR A 133 34.69 -3.11 26.55
C THR A 133 34.49 -4.48 25.91
N ASP A 134 35.04 -4.57 24.69
CA ASP A 134 35.70 -5.71 24.03
C ASP A 134 35.20 -7.14 24.35
N GLU A 135 34.57 -7.81 23.38
CA GLU A 135 35.08 -9.06 22.80
C GLU A 135 34.15 -9.66 21.71
N LYS A 136 34.77 -9.98 20.57
CA LYS A 136 34.50 -11.05 19.58
C LYS A 136 33.10 -11.68 19.45
N GLN A 137 32.57 -11.48 18.23
CA GLN A 137 32.25 -12.51 17.21
C GLN A 137 31.12 -13.53 17.49
N LYS A 138 30.30 -13.72 16.42
CA LYS A 138 29.48 -14.92 16.10
C LYS A 138 28.04 -14.88 16.69
N ASP A 139 26.93 -15.03 15.96
CA ASP A 139 26.59 -15.94 14.86
C ASP A 139 25.47 -15.37 13.95
N ARG A 140 25.48 -15.84 12.70
CA ARG A 140 24.43 -15.69 11.70
C ARG A 140 23.28 -16.67 11.99
N SER A 141 22.06 -16.20 12.26
CA SER A 141 20.80 -16.87 11.85
C SER A 141 19.55 -16.14 12.38
N SER A 142 19.13 -15.05 11.76
CA SER A 142 17.77 -14.53 11.98
C SER A 142 17.24 -13.57 10.90
N ASP A 143 18.00 -13.28 9.84
CA ASP A 143 17.68 -12.22 8.89
C ASP A 143 16.65 -12.56 7.79
N GLU A 144 16.20 -13.82 7.66
CA GLU A 144 15.30 -14.19 6.55
C GLU A 144 13.81 -13.92 6.80
N LYS A 145 13.38 -13.60 8.04
CA LYS A 145 11.96 -13.32 8.32
C LYS A 145 11.60 -11.83 8.36
N ASN A 146 12.58 -10.94 8.40
CA ASN A 146 12.36 -9.48 8.42
C ASN A 146 12.43 -8.81 7.04
N GLN A 147 12.96 -9.48 6.01
CA GLN A 147 13.06 -8.88 4.68
C GLN A 147 11.70 -8.71 3.97
N GLY A 148 10.71 -9.55 4.30
CA GLY A 148 9.36 -9.44 3.73
C GLY A 148 8.52 -8.28 4.30
N PHE A 149 8.76 -7.89 5.56
CA PHE A 149 8.01 -6.82 6.23
C PHE A 149 8.61 -5.43 5.96
N GLU A 150 9.94 -5.33 5.89
CA GLU A 150 10.65 -4.10 5.49
C GLU A 150 10.32 -3.70 4.05
N SER A 151 10.22 -4.67 3.12
CA SER A 151 9.84 -4.39 1.73
C SER A 151 8.44 -3.78 1.57
N LEU A 152 7.51 -4.07 2.47
CA LEU A 152 6.15 -3.53 2.46
C LEU A 152 6.10 -2.13 3.09
N HIS A 153 6.89 -1.90 4.14
CA HIS A 153 7.00 -0.62 4.87
C HIS A 153 7.75 0.46 4.09
N VAL A 154 8.77 0.10 3.31
CA VAL A 154 9.55 1.06 2.51
C VAL A 154 8.75 1.63 1.34
N ARG A 155 7.76 0.89 0.81
CA ARG A 155 6.94 1.39 -0.32
C ARG A 155 5.94 2.46 0.06
N LEU A 156 5.30 2.41 1.24
CA LEU A 156 4.31 3.43 1.62
C LEU A 156 4.95 4.72 2.14
N ARG A 157 6.17 4.67 2.69
CA ARG A 157 6.89 5.88 3.13
C ARG A 157 7.31 6.82 2.01
N ARG A 158 7.39 6.36 0.75
CA ARG A 158 7.71 7.24 -0.39
C ARG A 158 6.57 8.19 -0.76
N PHE A 159 5.35 7.94 -0.30
CA PHE A 159 4.15 8.66 -0.75
C PHE A 159 3.61 9.65 0.29
N ALA A 160 4.24 9.76 1.47
CA ALA A 160 3.69 10.49 2.62
C ALA A 160 4.61 11.59 3.18
N CYS A 161 5.59 12.07 2.41
CA CYS A 161 6.36 13.26 2.78
C CYS A 161 6.63 14.13 1.55
#